data_AF-A0A6P0MKT1-F1
#
_entry.id   AF-A0A6P0MKT1-F1
#
_cell.length_a   1.000
_cell.length_b   1.000
_cell.length_c   1.000
_cell.angle_alpha   90.00
_cell.angle_beta   90.00
_cell.angle_gamma   90.00
#
_symmetry.space_group_name_H-M   'P 1'
#
loop_
_entity.id
_entity.type
_entity.pdbx_description
1 polymer ?
#
loop_
_entity_poly.entity_id
_entity_poly.type
_entity_poly.pdbx_seq_one_letter_code
_entity_poly.pdbx_strand_id
1 'polypeptide(L)'
;MKKQEFMTKSLRELEALTGASYTHWMRYFNGGNSPTLKTLEKYSDTLGVPLGELCEWIVERRDTTQERLKRPHHPAETAQAG
;
A
#
# COMPACT_ATOMS: atom_id res chain seq x y z
N MET A 1 -5.11 14.66 3.44
CA MET A 1 -4.74 14.14 2.09
C MET A 1 -5.95 13.45 1.46
N LYS A 2 -6.07 13.30 0.13
CA LYS A 2 -7.18 12.53 -0.48
C LYS A 2 -6.84 11.04 -0.70
N LYS A 3 -7.87 10.19 -0.76
CA LYS A 3 -7.73 8.73 -1.00
C LYS A 3 -6.92 8.41 -2.25
N GLN A 4 -7.26 9.00 -3.39
CA GLN A 4 -6.59 8.71 -4.66
C GLN A 4 -5.08 9.04 -4.61
N GLU A 5 -4.71 10.13 -3.93
CA GLU A 5 -3.30 10.48 -3.71
C GLU A 5 -2.60 9.44 -2.83
N PHE A 6 -3.26 8.94 -1.77
CA PHE A 6 -2.73 7.83 -0.96
C PHE A 6 -2.46 6.59 -1.81
N MET A 7 -3.40 6.25 -2.69
CA MET A 7 -3.35 5.01 -3.47
C MET A 7 -2.26 5.03 -4.54
N THR A 8 -1.98 6.18 -5.14
CA THR A 8 -0.99 6.32 -6.22
C THR A 8 0.42 6.66 -5.73
N LYS A 9 0.57 7.17 -4.49
CA LYS A 9 1.89 7.50 -3.93
C LYS A 9 2.82 6.30 -3.85
N SER A 10 4.07 6.52 -4.22
CA SER A 10 5.15 5.54 -4.07
C SER A 10 5.43 5.26 -2.61
N LEU A 11 5.93 4.07 -2.28
CA LEU A 11 6.30 3.73 -0.89
C LEU A 11 7.39 4.67 -0.33
N ARG A 12 8.26 5.20 -1.19
CA ARG A 12 9.24 6.24 -0.85
C ARG A 12 8.60 7.58 -0.48
N GLU A 13 7.52 7.95 -1.15
CA GLU A 13 6.78 9.17 -0.80
C GLU A 13 6.03 9.00 0.52
N LEU A 14 5.46 7.82 0.75
CA LEU A 14 4.85 7.49 2.05
C LEU A 14 5.91 7.47 3.17
N GLU A 15 7.12 6.98 2.90
CA GLU A 15 8.25 7.06 3.82
C GLU A 15 8.62 8.50 4.15
N ALA A 16 8.76 9.36 3.14
CA ALA A 16 9.07 10.78 3.34
C ALA A 16 7.99 11.52 4.14
N LEU A 17 6.71 11.17 3.93
CA LEU A 17 5.60 11.79 4.66
C LEU A 17 5.49 11.30 6.10
N THR A 18 5.56 9.98 6.31
CA THR A 18 5.18 9.36 7.59
C THR A 18 6.37 8.99 8.48
N GLY A 19 7.60 9.10 7.95
CA GLY A 19 8.83 8.64 8.60
C GLY A 19 8.95 7.11 8.71
N ALA A 20 7.99 6.37 8.17
CA ALA A 20 8.00 4.91 8.20
C ALA A 20 8.78 4.36 7.01
N SER A 21 9.72 3.44 7.26
CA SER A 21 10.61 2.99 6.20
C SER A 21 9.88 2.31 5.04
N TYR A 22 10.46 2.41 3.85
CA TYR A 22 10.02 1.73 2.63
C TYR A 22 9.75 0.24 2.89
N THR A 23 10.67 -0.42 3.59
CA THR A 23 10.56 -1.85 3.92
C THR A 23 9.38 -2.13 4.83
N HIS A 24 9.04 -1.21 5.73
CA HIS A 24 7.86 -1.33 6.58
C HIS A 24 6.59 -1.27 5.73
N TRP A 25 6.44 -0.27 4.87
CA TRP A 25 5.31 -0.14 3.96
C TRP A 25 5.18 -1.33 3.00
N MET A 26 6.30 -1.76 2.42
CA MET A 26 6.37 -2.92 1.53
C MET A 26 5.88 -4.17 2.23
N ARG A 27 6.41 -4.48 3.42
CA ARG A 27 5.98 -5.64 4.21
C ARG A 27 4.50 -5.57 4.54
N TYR A 28 4.00 -4.37 4.84
CA TYR A 28 2.60 -4.22 5.19
C TYR A 28 1.67 -4.52 4.01
N PHE A 29 1.88 -3.88 2.86
CA PHE A 29 1.05 -4.12 1.68
C PHE A 29 1.25 -5.52 1.08
N ASN A 30 2.42 -6.13 1.31
CA ASN A 30 2.67 -7.52 0.94
C ASN A 30 2.13 -8.55 1.95
N GLY A 31 1.42 -8.12 3.00
CA GLY A 31 0.78 -9.01 3.98
C GLY A 31 1.71 -9.61 5.02
N GLY A 32 2.94 -9.11 5.15
CA GLY A 32 3.95 -9.63 6.07
C GLY A 32 3.89 -9.09 7.50
N ASN A 33 3.36 -7.88 7.73
CA ASN A 33 3.20 -7.35 9.10
C ASN A 33 2.06 -6.34 9.19
N SER A 34 1.32 -6.32 10.29
CA SER A 34 0.28 -5.30 10.54
C SER A 34 0.82 -4.18 11.42
N PRO A 35 0.56 -2.90 11.11
CA PRO A 35 0.96 -1.78 11.96
C PRO A 35 0.16 -1.79 13.25
N THR A 36 0.75 -1.22 14.30
CA THR A 36 0.04 -1.01 15.57
C THR A 36 -0.95 0.15 15.44
N LEU A 37 -1.96 0.18 16.32
CA LEU A 37 -2.91 1.30 16.39
C LEU A 37 -2.19 2.65 16.57
N LYS A 38 -1.22 2.71 17.49
CA LYS A 38 -0.40 3.90 17.74
C LYS A 38 0.37 4.37 16.51
N THR A 39 0.78 3.44 15.65
CA THR A 39 1.44 3.75 14.37
C THR A 39 0.45 4.37 13.38
N LEU A 40 -0.75 3.80 13.28
CA LEU A 40 -1.81 4.30 12.40
C LEU A 40 -2.29 5.70 12.84
N GLU A 41 -2.41 5.94 14.14
CA GLU A 41 -2.75 7.26 14.70
C GLU A 41 -1.74 8.34 14.28
N LYS A 42 -0.44 8.02 14.34
CA LYS A 42 0.60 8.93 13.86
C LYS A 42 0.46 9.22 12.37
N TYR A 43 0.20 8.20 11.56
CA TYR A 43 0.02 8.39 10.12
C TYR A 43 -1.23 9.20 9.80
N SER A 44 -2.33 8.99 10.54
CA SER A 44 -3.57 9.77 10.36
C SER A 44 -3.34 11.25 10.65
N ASP A 45 -2.63 11.56 11.73
CA ASP A 45 -2.27 12.93 12.10
C ASP A 45 -1.36 13.55 11.02
N THR A 46 -0.29 12.85 10.64
CA THR A 46 0.71 13.34 9.68
C THR A 46 0.13 13.55 8.28
N LEU A 47 -0.78 12.67 7.84
CA LEU A 47 -1.40 12.75 6.51
C LEU A 47 -2.64 13.67 6.50
N GLY A 48 -3.11 14.12 7.68
CA GLY A 48 -4.36 14.85 7.84
C GLY A 48 -5.54 14.06 7.28
N VAL A 49 -5.68 12.80 7.70
CA VAL A 49 -6.74 11.87 7.28
C VAL A 49 -7.35 11.26 8.54
N PRO A 50 -8.69 11.15 8.66
CA PRO A 50 -9.31 10.45 9.79
C PRO A 50 -8.80 9.00 9.90
N LEU A 51 -8.52 8.54 11.12
CA LEU A 51 -7.97 7.20 11.36
C LEU A 51 -8.81 6.08 10.71
N GLY A 52 -10.14 6.17 10.80
CA GLY A 52 -11.06 5.22 10.18
C GLY A 52 -10.86 5.12 8.67
N GLU A 53 -10.88 6.27 7.98
CA GLU A 53 -10.66 6.32 6.52
C GLU A 53 -9.26 5.81 6.15
N LEU A 54 -8.23 6.19 6.90
CA LEU A 54 -6.87 5.74 6.65
C LEU A 54 -6.77 4.21 6.74
N CYS A 55 -7.41 3.59 7.75
CA CYS A 55 -7.46 2.15 7.89
C CYS A 55 -8.10 1.48 6.67
N GLU A 56 -9.22 2.01 6.19
CA GLU A 56 -9.90 1.50 4.99
C GLU A 56 -9.01 1.58 3.74
N TRP A 57 -8.36 2.73 3.51
CA TRP A 57 -7.50 2.93 2.34
C TRP A 57 -6.27 2.02 2.36
N ILE A 58 -5.72 1.81 3.55
CA ILE A 58 -4.60 0.91 3.77
C ILE A 58 -4.98 -0.54 3.48
N VAL A 59 -6.14 -1.00 3.97
CA VAL A 59 -6.63 -2.36 3.72
C VAL A 59 -6.92 -2.56 2.24
N GLU A 60 -7.58 -1.60 1.58
CA GLU A 60 -7.84 -1.64 0.14
C GLU A 60 -6.54 -1.73 -0.65
N ARG A 61 -5.55 -0.88 -0.34
CA ARG A 61 -4.25 -0.88 -1.02
C ARG A 61 -3.50 -2.20 -0.82
N ARG A 62 -3.56 -2.77 0.39
CA ARG A 62 -2.99 -4.09 0.70
C ARG A 62 -3.66 -5.15 -0.15
N ASP A 63 -4.99 -5.20 -0.18
CA ASP A 63 -5.74 -6.23 -0.92
C ASP A 63 -5.39 -6.18 -2.41
N THR A 64 -5.46 -4.99 -3.03
CA THR A 64 -5.04 -4.79 -4.43
C THR A 64 -3.60 -5.23 -4.67
N THR A 65 -2.68 -4.97 -3.73
CA THR A 65 -1.28 -5.41 -3.86
C THR A 65 -1.17 -6.93 -3.78
N GLN A 66 -1.90 -7.56 -2.85
CA GLN A 66 -1.94 -9.01 -2.70
C GLN A 66 -2.57 -9.71 -3.91
N GLU A 67 -3.66 -9.19 -4.45
CA GLU A 67 -4.28 -9.71 -5.66
C GLU A 67 -3.32 -9.67 -6.85
N ARG A 68 -2.55 -8.58 -7.00
CA ARG A 68 -1.52 -8.47 -8.05
C ARG A 68 -0.38 -9.47 -7.88
N LEU A 69 -0.01 -9.82 -6.65
CA LEU A 69 1.00 -10.83 -6.37
C LEU A 69 0.48 -12.26 -6.56
N LYS A 70 -0.81 -12.50 -6.26
CA LYS A 70 -1.47 -13.79 -6.43
C LYS A 70 -1.79 -14.10 -7.88
N ARG A 71 -2.05 -13.08 -8.71
CA ARG A 71 -2.18 -13.27 -10.15
C ARG A 71 -0.83 -13.78 -10.66
N PRO A 72 -0.76 -15.01 -11.20
CA PRO A 72 0.44 -15.42 -11.90
C PRO A 72 0.70 -14.35 -12.95
N HIS A 73 1.91 -13.81 -12.96
CA HIS A 73 2.44 -13.21 -14.16
C HIS A 73 2.31 -14.31 -15.21
N HIS A 74 1.25 -14.28 -16.00
CA HIS A 74 1.29 -14.86 -17.33
C HIS A 74 2.39 -13.99 -17.96
N PRO A 75 3.65 -14.48 -18.14
CA PRO A 75 4.40 -13.88 -19.23
C PRO A 75 3.45 -14.03 -20.42
N ALA A 76 3.21 -12.95 -21.16
CA ALA A 76 2.60 -13.11 -22.47
C ALA A 76 3.43 -14.19 -23.17
N GLU A 77 2.91 -15.42 -23.23
CA GLU A 77 3.60 -16.52 -23.86
C GLU A 77 3.64 -16.13 -25.33
N THR A 78 4.86 -15.86 -25.76
CA THR A 78 5.35 -15.86 -27.13
C THR A 78 4.63 -16.86 -28.03
N ALA A 79 4.33 -16.44 -29.26
CA ALA A 79 4.61 -17.13 -30.54
C ALA A 79 3.44 -17.09 -31.54
N GLN A 80 3.66 -16.31 -32.59
CA GLN A 80 3.40 -16.61 -34.00
C GLN A 80 2.91 -18.06 -34.31
N ALA A 81 1.72 -18.20 -34.90
CA ALA A 81 1.39 -19.16 -35.97
C ALA A 81 -0.03 -18.90 -36.52
N GLY A 82 -0.11 -18.60 -37.81
CA GLY A 82 -1.33 -18.35 -38.58
C GLY A 82 -1.00 -17.60 -39.86
#